data_AF-A0A5B1AQ96-F1
#
_entry.id   AF-A0A5B1AQ96-F1
#
_cell.length_a   1.000
_cell.length_b   1.000
_cell.length_c   1.000
_cell.angle_alpha   90.00
_cell.angle_beta   90.00
_cell.angle_gamma   90.00
#
_symmetry.space_group_name_H-M   'P 1'
#
loop_
_entity.id
_entity.type
_entity.pdbx_description
1 polymer ?
#
loop_
_entity_poly.entity_id
_entity_poly.type
_entity_poly.pdbx_seq_one_letter_code
_entity_poly.pdbx_strand_id
1 'polypeptide(L)'
;EQVNADGPDILDSRSHLYPDSLRTMGYDVGSAGFELVLSKDIAAVVEQYVAEDVTTFLAAHGLNVSDVGAWVTHPGGPKIINAITASLNLPPEALELTWRSLGEIGNLSSASVLHVL
;
A
#
# COMPACT_ATOMS: atom_id res chain seq x y z
N GLU A 1 -22.24 -21.51 7.16
CA GLU A 1 -22.51 -20.34 8.03
C GLU A 1 -22.48 -19.12 7.12
N GLN A 2 -23.59 -18.43 6.92
CA GLN A 2 -23.59 -17.15 6.20
C GLN A 2 -23.26 -16.08 7.20
N VAL A 3 -22.04 -15.56 7.13
CA VAL A 3 -21.64 -14.41 7.93
C VAL A 3 -22.26 -13.19 7.26
N ASN A 4 -23.30 -12.62 7.85
CA ASN A 4 -23.79 -11.28 7.50
C ASN A 4 -22.75 -10.28 7.99
N ALA A 5 -21.65 -10.14 7.25
CA ALA A 5 -20.62 -9.17 7.54
C ALA A 5 -21.03 -7.81 6.97
N ASP A 6 -21.15 -6.81 7.84
CA ASP A 6 -21.25 -5.41 7.44
C ASP A 6 -19.85 -4.90 7.06
N GLY A 7 -19.69 -4.29 5.88
CA GLY A 7 -18.39 -3.81 5.41
C GLY A 7 -18.39 -3.38 3.95
N PRO A 8 -17.23 -2.93 3.42
CA PRO A 8 -17.10 -2.57 2.02
C PRO A 8 -17.17 -3.81 1.11
N ASP A 9 -17.85 -3.67 -0.02
CA ASP A 9 -17.80 -4.67 -1.10
C ASP A 9 -16.48 -4.57 -1.87
N ILE A 10 -15.89 -5.72 -2.21
CA ILE A 10 -14.73 -5.79 -3.10
C ILE A 10 -15.22 -5.80 -4.54
N LEU A 11 -15.02 -4.69 -5.25
CA LEU A 11 -15.48 -4.55 -6.63
C LEU A 11 -14.49 -5.12 -7.66
N ASP A 12 -13.19 -4.94 -7.43
CA ASP A 12 -12.12 -5.43 -8.32
C ASP A 12 -10.76 -5.44 -7.60
N SER A 13 -9.75 -6.08 -8.20
CA SER A 13 -8.37 -6.13 -7.68
C SER A 13 -7.33 -6.21 -8.81
N ARG A 14 -6.15 -5.64 -8.59
CA ARG A 14 -5.03 -5.69 -9.54
C ARG A 14 -3.71 -5.93 -8.81
N SER A 15 -2.79 -6.61 -9.48
CA SER A 15 -1.41 -6.78 -9.05
C SER A 15 -0.43 -6.59 -10.21
N HIS A 16 0.78 -6.12 -9.90
CA HIS A 16 1.85 -5.87 -10.85
C HIS A 16 3.20 -6.17 -10.19
N LEU A 17 4.10 -6.83 -10.93
CA LEU A 17 5.47 -7.09 -10.51
C LEU A 17 6.40 -6.15 -11.27
N TYR A 18 7.25 -5.42 -10.54
CA TYR A 18 8.18 -4.49 -11.16
C TYR A 18 9.49 -5.18 -11.56
N PRO A 19 10.07 -4.82 -12.72
CA PRO A 19 11.35 -5.37 -13.16
C PRO A 19 12.47 -5.03 -12.17
N ASP A 20 13.49 -5.88 -12.10
CA ASP A 20 14.71 -5.68 -11.31
C ASP A 20 14.50 -5.37 -9.82
N SER A 21 13.36 -5.78 -9.25
CA SER A 21 12.95 -5.45 -7.88
C SER A 21 13.14 -6.58 -6.86
N LEU A 22 13.69 -7.74 -7.25
CA LEU A 22 13.79 -8.94 -6.39
C LEU A 22 14.57 -8.72 -5.09
N ARG A 23 15.50 -7.76 -5.06
CA ARG A 23 16.29 -7.42 -3.85
C ARG A 23 15.84 -6.11 -3.19
N THR A 24 14.70 -5.56 -3.61
CA THR A 24 14.13 -4.34 -3.02
C THR A 24 13.49 -4.64 -1.66
N MET A 25 12.77 -5.74 -1.54
CA MET A 25 12.16 -6.18 -0.29
C MET A 25 11.95 -7.70 -0.31
N GLY A 26 12.25 -8.37 0.79
CA GLY A 26 12.05 -9.81 0.91
C GLY A 26 12.65 -10.39 2.17
N TYR A 27 12.86 -11.71 2.16
CA TYR A 27 13.54 -12.42 3.23
C TYR A 27 14.58 -13.38 2.65
N ASP A 28 15.78 -13.38 3.22
CA ASP A 28 16.73 -14.46 3.06
C ASP A 28 16.40 -15.52 4.12
N VAL A 29 15.99 -16.70 3.66
CA VAL A 29 15.51 -17.78 4.53
C VAL A 29 16.64 -18.75 4.79
N GLY A 30 16.97 -18.97 6.06
CA GLY A 30 18.06 -19.85 6.47
C GLY A 30 17.78 -20.58 7.78
N SER A 31 18.80 -21.28 8.29
CA SER A 31 18.69 -22.03 9.55
C SER A 31 18.43 -21.15 10.79
N ALA A 32 18.70 -19.85 10.68
CA ALA A 32 18.41 -18.86 11.72
C ALA A 32 17.01 -18.24 11.62
N GLY A 33 16.20 -18.66 10.64
CA GLY A 33 14.87 -18.10 10.36
C GLY A 33 14.85 -17.17 9.17
N PHE A 34 14.08 -16.08 9.28
CA PHE A 34 13.86 -15.10 8.22
C PHE A 34 14.72 -13.86 8.46
N GLU A 35 15.70 -13.62 7.59
CA GLU A 35 16.51 -12.39 7.60
C GLU A 35 15.91 -11.37 6.64
N LEU A 36 15.58 -10.18 7.16
CA LEU A 36 14.91 -9.14 6.37
C LEU A 36 15.85 -8.55 5.31
N VAL A 37 15.40 -8.57 4.06
CA VAL A 37 15.99 -7.80 2.95
C VAL A 37 15.13 -6.56 2.76
N LEU A 38 15.70 -5.38 2.94
CA LEU A 38 15.02 -4.11 2.71
C LEU A 38 15.99 -3.09 2.10
N SER A 39 15.81 -2.81 0.81
CA SER A 39 16.56 -1.76 0.12
C SER A 39 16.03 -0.38 0.49
N LYS A 40 16.93 0.61 0.47
CA LYS A 40 16.58 2.04 0.54
C LYS A 40 15.77 2.52 -0.68
N ASP A 41 15.80 1.78 -1.78
CA ASP A 41 15.22 2.18 -3.07
C ASP A 41 13.72 1.90 -3.17
N ILE A 42 13.12 1.25 -2.16
CA ILE A 42 11.69 0.92 -2.15
C ILE A 42 10.78 2.13 -2.36
N ALA A 43 11.13 3.30 -1.81
CA ALA A 43 10.39 4.53 -2.01
C ALA A 43 10.46 5.01 -3.48
N ALA A 44 11.63 4.87 -4.12
CA ALA A 44 11.79 5.22 -5.52
C ALA A 44 10.97 4.31 -6.45
N VAL A 45 10.85 3.02 -6.12
CA VAL A 45 9.96 2.10 -6.85
C VAL A 45 8.51 2.55 -6.73
N VAL A 46 8.05 2.93 -5.53
CA VAL A 46 6.71 3.49 -5.34
C VAL A 46 6.51 4.75 -6.17
N GLU A 47 7.46 5.70 -6.08
CA GLU A 47 7.40 6.97 -6.81
C GLU A 47 7.31 6.78 -8.31
N GLN A 48 8.03 5.78 -8.84
CA GLN A 48 8.10 5.49 -10.27
C GLN A 48 6.82 4.87 -10.83
N TYR A 49 6.20 3.93 -10.11
CA TYR A 49 5.17 3.07 -10.71
C TYR A 49 3.76 3.25 -10.17
N VAL A 50 3.59 3.63 -8.90
CA VAL A 50 2.26 3.56 -8.25
C VAL A 50 1.23 4.48 -8.91
N ALA A 51 1.65 5.67 -9.37
CA ALA A 51 0.72 6.60 -10.02
C ALA A 51 0.08 6.01 -11.28
N GLU A 52 0.88 5.37 -12.14
CA GLU A 52 0.39 4.76 -13.38
C GLU A 52 -0.53 3.56 -13.09
N ASP A 53 -0.13 2.70 -12.15
CA ASP A 53 -0.90 1.51 -11.80
C ASP A 53 -2.28 1.87 -11.24
N VAL A 54 -2.34 2.85 -10.33
CA VAL A 54 -3.58 3.32 -9.71
C VAL A 54 -4.47 4.04 -10.72
N THR A 55 -3.91 4.98 -11.50
CA THR A 55 -4.71 5.73 -12.48
C THR A 55 -5.25 4.84 -13.60
N THR A 56 -4.47 3.87 -14.07
CA THR A 56 -4.92 2.90 -15.07
C THR A 56 -6.01 1.98 -14.51
N PHE A 57 -5.86 1.55 -13.26
CA PHE A 57 -6.88 0.74 -12.58
C PHE A 57 -8.20 1.51 -12.43
N LEU A 58 -8.17 2.76 -11.94
CA LEU A 58 -9.36 3.60 -11.81
C LEU A 58 -10.00 3.89 -13.18
N ALA A 59 -9.19 4.17 -14.21
CA ALA A 59 -9.69 4.44 -15.56
C ALA A 59 -10.46 3.26 -16.17
N ALA A 60 -10.10 2.01 -15.85
CA ALA A 60 -10.85 0.83 -16.27
C ALA A 60 -12.28 0.78 -15.70
N HIS A 61 -12.52 1.49 -14.60
CA HIS A 61 -13.83 1.68 -13.96
C HIS A 61 -14.48 3.04 -14.30
N GLY A 62 -13.88 3.82 -15.20
CA GLY A 62 -14.35 5.17 -15.55
C GLY A 62 -14.15 6.21 -14.44
N LEU A 63 -13.23 5.96 -13.51
CA LEU A 63 -12.91 6.81 -12.37
C LEU A 63 -11.52 7.44 -12.52
N ASN A 64 -11.27 8.47 -11.73
CA ASN A 64 -9.96 9.09 -11.53
C ASN A 64 -9.66 9.26 -10.02
N VAL A 65 -8.44 9.70 -9.68
CA VAL A 65 -7.99 9.85 -8.28
C VAL A 65 -8.91 10.75 -7.46
N SER A 66 -9.47 11.81 -8.04
CA SER A 66 -10.36 12.75 -7.34
C SER A 66 -11.76 12.19 -7.07
N ASP A 67 -12.14 11.08 -7.71
CA ASP A 67 -13.41 10.40 -7.44
C ASP A 67 -13.32 9.47 -6.21
N VAL A 68 -12.11 9.19 -5.72
CA VAL A 68 -11.88 8.30 -4.57
C VAL A 68 -12.03 9.09 -3.27
N GLY A 69 -13.12 8.82 -2.53
CA GLY A 69 -13.45 9.52 -1.29
C GLY A 69 -12.64 9.10 -0.05
N ALA A 70 -12.04 7.91 -0.06
CA ALA A 70 -11.23 7.41 1.06
C ALA A 70 -10.07 6.54 0.55
N TRP A 71 -8.89 6.75 1.12
CA TRP A 71 -7.68 6.01 0.77
C TRP A 71 -7.19 5.19 1.97
N VAL A 72 -6.90 3.93 1.71
CA VAL A 72 -6.25 3.03 2.68
C VAL A 72 -4.99 2.47 2.04
N THR A 73 -3.88 2.51 2.76
CA THR A 73 -2.63 1.89 2.33
C THR A 73 -1.95 1.15 3.48
N HIS A 74 -1.01 0.28 3.14
CA HIS A 74 -0.18 -0.39 4.12
C HIS A 74 0.74 0.64 4.84
N PRO A 75 0.75 0.68 6.18
CA PRO A 75 1.65 1.53 6.98
C PRO A 75 3.08 0.96 7.01
N GLY A 76 3.70 0.81 5.83
CA GLY A 76 5.04 0.23 5.70
C GLY A 76 6.15 1.08 6.33
N GLY A 77 5.91 2.39 6.41
CA GLY A 77 6.77 3.36 7.07
C GLY A 77 6.60 4.76 6.48
N PRO A 78 7.11 5.81 7.15
CA PRO A 78 6.85 7.21 6.79
C PRO A 78 7.24 7.56 5.35
N LYS A 79 8.37 7.01 4.86
CA LYS A 79 8.85 7.27 3.49
C LYS A 79 7.91 6.72 2.42
N ILE A 80 7.31 5.55 2.64
CA ILE A 80 6.40 4.92 1.67
C ILE A 80 5.07 5.68 1.63
N ILE A 81 4.54 6.04 2.81
CA ILE A 81 3.30 6.81 2.90
C ILE A 81 3.44 8.14 2.16
N ASN A 82 4.54 8.85 2.41
CA ASN A 82 4.84 10.11 1.71
C ASN A 82 5.00 9.93 0.19
N ALA A 83 5.69 8.87 -0.25
CA ALA A 83 5.85 8.56 -1.68
C ALA A 83 4.48 8.35 -2.36
N ILE A 84 3.58 7.57 -1.74
CA ILE A 84 2.22 7.37 -2.26
C ILE A 84 1.44 8.68 -2.32
N THR A 85 1.44 9.47 -1.24
CA THR A 85 0.76 10.77 -1.19
C THR A 85 1.27 11.69 -2.31
N ALA A 86 2.59 11.76 -2.50
CA ALA A 86 3.19 12.60 -3.53
C ALA A 86 2.87 12.12 -4.95
N SER A 87 3.04 10.82 -5.22
CA SER A 87 2.78 10.23 -6.55
C SER A 87 1.34 10.39 -7.02
N LEU A 88 0.38 10.32 -6.10
CA LEU A 88 -1.04 10.46 -6.40
C LEU A 88 -1.57 11.88 -6.19
N ASN A 89 -0.71 12.82 -5.77
CA ASN A 89 -1.09 14.20 -5.43
C ASN A 89 -2.28 14.24 -4.43
N LEU A 90 -2.24 13.36 -3.42
CA LEU A 90 -3.28 13.28 -2.41
C LEU A 90 -3.16 14.44 -1.41
N PRO A 91 -4.29 14.92 -0.87
CA PRO A 91 -4.23 15.89 0.21
C PRO A 91 -3.61 15.25 1.47
N PRO A 92 -2.97 16.04 2.36
CA PRO A 92 -2.26 15.52 3.53
C PRO A 92 -3.08 14.61 4.45
N GLU A 93 -4.39 14.88 4.55
CA GLU A 93 -5.35 14.13 5.37
C GLU A 93 -5.80 12.80 4.76
N ALA A 94 -5.55 12.56 3.46
CA ALA A 94 -6.07 11.38 2.76
C ALA A 94 -5.64 10.04 3.40
N LEU A 95 -4.45 10.02 4.03
CA LEU A 95 -3.88 8.84 4.68
C LEU A 95 -3.78 8.98 6.21
N GLU A 96 -4.60 9.83 6.83
CA GLU A 96 -4.61 10.05 8.29
C GLU A 96 -4.74 8.73 9.07
N LEU A 97 -5.66 7.84 8.66
CA LEU A 97 -5.87 6.55 9.32
C LEU A 97 -4.61 5.66 9.24
N THR A 98 -3.89 5.71 8.12
CA THR A 98 -2.64 4.98 7.93
C THR A 98 -1.55 5.53 8.86
N TRP A 99 -1.43 6.86 8.95
CA TRP A 99 -0.48 7.52 9.85
C TRP A 99 -0.75 7.21 11.32
N ARG A 100 -2.02 7.25 11.73
CA ARG A 100 -2.43 6.91 13.10
C ARG A 100 -2.09 5.46 13.44
N SER A 101 -2.44 4.51 12.57
CA SER A 101 -2.10 3.09 12.77
C SER A 101 -0.59 2.87 12.89
N LEU A 102 0.20 3.52 12.02
CA LEU A 102 1.65 3.46 12.10
C LEU A 102 2.19 4.01 13.44
N GLY A 103 1.65 5.13 13.91
CA GLY A 103 2.09 5.77 15.15
C GLY A 103 1.71 5.01 16.43
N GLU A 104 0.53 4.38 16.44
CA GLU A 104 -0.01 3.69 17.62
C GLU A 104 0.43 2.23 17.71
N ILE A 105 0.58 1.55 16.57
CA ILE A 105 0.70 0.08 16.51
C ILE A 105 1.92 -0.37 15.69
N GLY A 106 2.28 0.39 14.66
CA GLY A 106 3.42 0.08 13.81
C GLY A 106 3.11 -0.87 12.65
N ASN A 107 4.16 -1.41 12.04
CA ASN A 107 4.06 -2.30 10.89
C ASN A 107 3.86 -3.76 11.36
N LEU A 108 2.64 -4.27 11.20
CA LEU A 108 2.20 -5.64 11.49
C LEU A 108 2.26 -6.54 10.24
N SER A 109 3.06 -6.18 9.23
CA SER A 109 3.10 -6.85 7.95
C SER A 109 1.70 -6.89 7.30
N SER A 110 1.29 -8.03 6.75
CA SER A 110 0.03 -8.21 6.02
C SER A 110 -1.23 -7.79 6.80
N ALA A 111 -1.24 -7.93 8.14
CA ALA A 111 -2.40 -7.57 8.95
C ALA A 111 -2.65 -6.06 9.03
N SER A 112 -1.65 -5.23 8.72
CA SER A 112 -1.77 -3.78 8.91
C SER A 112 -2.84 -3.13 8.04
N VAL A 113 -2.99 -3.51 6.77
CA VAL A 113 -3.97 -2.85 5.89
C VAL A 113 -5.40 -3.13 6.35
N LEU A 114 -5.65 -4.32 6.90
CA LEU A 114 -6.94 -4.70 7.49
C LEU A 114 -7.18 -4.01 8.83
N HIS A 115 -6.13 -3.63 9.55
CA HIS A 115 -6.26 -2.85 10.77
C HIS A 115 -6.57 -1.37 10.49
N VAL A 116 -6.15 -0.86 9.32
CA VAL A 116 -6.44 0.52 8.90
C VAL A 116 -7.87 0.66 8.38
N LEU A 117 -8.41 -0.39 7.74
CA LEU A 117 -9.82 -0.50 7.32
C LEU A 117 -10.76 -0.56 8.53
#